data_AF-H9ZV68-F1
#
_entry.id   AF-H9ZV68-F1
#
_cell.length_a   1.000
_cell.length_b   1.000
_cell.length_c   1.000
_cell.angle_alpha   90.00
_cell.angle_beta   90.00
_cell.angle_gamma   90.00
#
_symmetry.space_group_name_H-M   'P 1'
#
loop_
_entity.id
_entity.type
_entity.pdbx_description
1 polymer ?
#
loop_
_entity_poly.entity_id
_entity_poly.type
_entity_poly.pdbx_seq_one_letter_code
_entity_poly.pdbx_strand_id
1 'polypeptide(L)' 'MERLVRIVVRFRGGGVFSFDSREGREAEDLQRYLAMFPGKEVERIEEQVYDPSHPRRFRYLVREDLMGVIHGAGKD' A
#
# COMPACT_ATOMS: atom_id res chain seq x y z
N MET A 1 -0.63 21.42 6.04
CA MET A 1 -1.32 20.73 4.92
C MET A 1 -0.75 19.33 4.90
N GLU A 2 -1.53 18.34 5.33
CA GLU A 2 -1.04 16.96 5.44
C GLU A 2 -0.81 16.38 4.05
N ARG A 3 0.35 15.76 3.83
CA ARG A 3 0.69 15.12 2.56
C ARG A 3 -0.21 13.90 2.36
N LEU A 4 -0.80 13.78 1.18
CA LEU A 4 -1.49 12.56 0.76
C LEU A 4 -0.51 11.65 0.03
N VAL A 5 -0.57 10.37 0.35
CA VAL A 5 0.19 9.30 -0.29
C VAL A 5 -0.79 8.30 -0.90
N ARG A 6 -0.48 7.81 -2.10
CA ARG A 6 -1.30 6.81 -2.77
C ARG A 6 -0.69 5.43 -2.58
N ILE A 7 -1.36 4.59 -1.80
CA ILE A 7 -0.94 3.22 -1.54
C ILE A 7 -1.60 2.29 -2.56
N VAL A 8 -0.82 1.35 -3.08
CA VAL A 8 -1.22 0.35 -4.05
C VAL A 8 -0.90 -1.02 -3.46
N VAL A 9 -1.94 -1.82 -3.26
CA VAL A 9 -1.87 -3.21 -2.80
C VAL A 9 -1.98 -4.13 -4.01
N ARG A 10 -0.98 -4.97 -4.21
CA ARG A 10 -1.00 -6.06 -5.17
C ARG A 10 -1.32 -7.34 -4.43
N PHE A 11 -2.38 -8.01 -4.86
CA PHE A 11 -2.77 -9.31 -4.33
C PHE A 11 -2.19 -10.42 -5.20
N ARG A 12 -1.87 -11.54 -4.57
CA ARG A 12 -1.48 -12.77 -5.26
C ARG A 12 -2.57 -13.18 -6.23
N GLY A 13 -2.18 -13.56 -7.45
CA GLY A 13 -3.12 -13.86 -8.54
C GLY A 13 -3.56 -12.64 -9.36
N GLY A 14 -2.91 -11.48 -9.17
CA GLY A 14 -2.99 -10.35 -10.10
C GLY A 14 -4.03 -9.28 -9.78
N GLY A 15 -4.73 -9.39 -8.64
CA GLY A 15 -5.65 -8.34 -8.18
C GLY A 15 -4.89 -7.09 -7.72
N VAL A 16 -5.45 -5.90 -7.96
CA VAL A 16 -4.88 -4.63 -7.51
C VAL A 16 -5.94 -3.79 -6.83
N PHE A 17 -5.61 -3.21 -5.69
CA PHE A 17 -6.41 -2.22 -4.98
C PHE A 17 -5.54 -1.00 -4.67
N SER A 18 -6.09 0.20 -4.69
CA SER A 18 -5.35 1.41 -4.31
C SER A 18 -6.23 2.37 -3.53
N PHE A 19 -5.63 3.10 -2.60
CA PHE A 19 -6.30 4.11 -1.80
C PHE A 19 -5.35 5.27 -1.51
N ASP A 20 -5.91 6.45 -1.28
CA ASP A 20 -5.17 7.60 -0.79
C ASP A 20 -5.23 7.62 0.74
N SER A 21 -4.09 7.86 1.39
CA SER A 21 -3.95 7.97 2.84
C SER A 21 -3.18 9.23 3.19
N ARG A 22 -3.32 9.68 4.44
CA ARG A 22 -2.52 10.76 4.98
C ARG A 22 -1.20 10.20 5.45
N GLU A 23 -0.11 10.91 5.21
CA GLU A 23 1.21 10.55 5.73
C GLU A 23 1.15 10.35 7.25
N GLY A 24 1.61 9.19 7.71
CA GLY A 24 1.54 8.74 9.10
C GLY A 24 0.30 7.88 9.46
N ARG A 25 -0.69 7.75 8.57
CA ARG A 25 -1.91 6.94 8.81
C ARG A 25 -1.99 5.68 7.95
N GLU A 26 -0.99 5.41 7.12
CA GLU A 26 -1.08 4.38 6.09
C GLU A 26 -1.30 2.98 6.66
N ALA A 27 -0.70 2.64 7.79
CA ALA A 27 -0.86 1.34 8.43
C ALA A 27 -2.30 1.10 8.94
N GLU A 28 -2.90 2.11 9.59
CA GLU A 28 -4.27 2.05 10.09
C GLU A 28 -5.27 1.95 8.93
N ASP A 29 -5.11 2.81 7.93
CA ASP A 29 -5.96 2.82 6.75
C ASP A 29 -5.82 1.51 5.96
N LEU A 30 -4.59 1.00 5.81
CA LEU A 30 -4.32 -0.30 5.16
C LEU A 30 -5.07 -1.43 5.85
N GLN A 31 -4.96 -1.57 7.18
CA GLN A 31 -5.66 -2.62 7.92
C GLN A 31 -7.19 -2.52 7.73
N ARG A 32 -7.73 -1.30 7.80
CA ARG A 32 -9.15 -1.04 7.58
C ARG A 32 -9.59 -1.48 6.18
N TYR A 33 -8.83 -1.13 5.14
CA TYR A 33 -9.19 -1.50 3.77
C TYR A 33 -8.99 -2.99 3.48
N LEU A 34 -7.94 -3.61 4.01
CA LEU A 34 -7.71 -5.05 3.83
C LEU A 34 -8.84 -5.91 4.42
N ALA A 35 -9.50 -5.43 5.48
CA ALA A 35 -10.70 -6.08 6.01
C ALA A 35 -11.85 -6.21 4.99
N MET A 36 -11.86 -5.40 3.92
CA MET A 36 -12.83 -5.48 2.83
C MET A 36 -12.50 -6.58 1.80
N PHE A 37 -11.34 -7.21 1.89
CA PHE A 37 -10.84 -8.22 0.93
C PHE A 37 -10.57 -9.56 1.62
N PRO A 38 -11.57 -10.21 2.23
CA PRO A 38 -11.37 -11.48 2.93
C PRO A 38 -10.84 -12.56 1.98
N GLY A 39 -9.82 -13.30 2.42
CA GLY A 39 -9.21 -14.39 1.66
C GLY A 39 -8.28 -13.97 0.52
N LYS A 40 -8.04 -12.66 0.33
CA LYS A 40 -7.00 -12.18 -0.59
C LYS A 40 -5.65 -12.13 0.13
N GLU A 41 -4.66 -12.80 -0.45
CA GLU A 41 -3.28 -12.73 0.02
C GLU A 41 -2.58 -11.52 -0.62
N VAL A 42 -2.00 -10.65 0.21
CA VAL A 42 -1.20 -9.51 -0.27
C VAL A 42 0.16 -10.02 -0.72
N GLU A 43 0.56 -9.70 -1.93
CA GLU A 43 1.87 -10.03 -2.51
C GLU A 43 2.85 -8.86 -2.37
N ARG A 44 2.37 -7.61 -2.52
CA ARG A 44 3.22 -6.43 -2.44
C ARG A 44 2.41 -5.18 -2.11
N ILE A 45 3.01 -4.27 -1.36
CA ILE A 45 2.47 -2.93 -1.12
C ILE A 45 3.45 -1.89 -1.67
N GLU A 46 2.92 -0.92 -2.41
CA GLU A 46 3.69 0.11 -3.09
C GLU A 46 3.11 1.51 -2.83
N GLU A 47 3.94 2.53 -2.80
CA GLU A 47 3.55 3.93 -2.93
C GLU A 47 3.65 4.35 -4.39
N GLN A 48 2.57 4.86 -4.96
CA GLN A 48 2.56 5.47 -6.28
C GLN A 48 3.02 6.92 -6.18
N VAL A 49 4.16 7.24 -6.81
CA VAL A 49 4.77 8.57 -6.81
C VAL A 49 4.79 9.12 -8.22
N TYR A 50 4.34 10.37 -8.40
CA TYR A 50 4.46 11.07 -9.67
C TYR A 50 5.93 11.37 -9.99
N ASP A 51 6.38 10.95 -11.17
CA ASP A 51 7.72 11.22 -11.70
C ASP A 51 7.58 11.63 -13.17
N PRO A 52 7.74 12.93 -13.52
CA PRO A 52 7.55 13.41 -14.88
C PRO A 52 8.59 12.87 -15.86
N SER A 53 9.72 12.32 -15.37
CA SER A 53 10.76 11.71 -16.21
C SER A 53 10.45 10.26 -16.57
N HIS A 54 9.51 9.62 -15.87
CA HIS A 54 9.13 8.23 -16.12
C HIS A 54 8.14 8.13 -17.30
N PRO A 55 8.25 7.16 -18.22
CA PRO A 55 7.37 7.06 -19.38
C PRO A 55 5.87 6.99 -19.04
N ARG A 56 5.53 6.38 -17.91
CA ARG A 56 4.15 6.27 -17.40
C ARG A 56 3.79 7.36 -16.39
N ARG A 57 4.68 8.34 -16.17
CA ARG A 57 4.60 9.44 -15.21
C ARG A 57 4.45 9.04 -13.74
N PHE A 58 4.43 7.75 -13.44
CA PHE A 58 4.35 7.22 -12.08
C PHE A 58 5.40 6.14 -11.87
N ARG A 59 6.00 6.18 -10.69
CA ARG A 59 6.83 5.12 -10.12
C ARG A 59 6.10 4.47 -8.96
N TYR A 60 6.46 3.22 -8.70
CA TYR A 60 5.89 2.43 -7.62
C TYR A 60 7.03 2.01 -6.71
N LEU A 61 7.07 2.60 -5.52
CA LEU A 61 8.11 2.37 -4.53
C LEU A 61 7.60 1.36 -3.52
N VAL A 62 8.34 0.30 -3.22
CA VAL A 62 7.89 -0.71 -2.26
C VAL A 62 7.83 -0.13 -0.86
N ARG A 63 6.73 -0.40 -0.15
CA ARG A 63 6.53 -0.02 1.25
C ARG A 63 6.72 -1.23 2.15
N GLU A 64 7.99 -1.60 2.37
CA GLU A 64 8.38 -2.73 3.23
C GLU A 64 7.92 -2.53 4.68
N ASP A 65 7.85 -1.28 5.13
CA ASP A 65 7.30 -0.90 6.43
C ASP A 65 5.83 -1.34 6.57
N LEU A 66 5.03 -1.18 5.52
CA LEU A 66 3.64 -1.62 5.49
C LEU A 66 3.51 -3.13 5.28
N MET A 67 4.46 -3.76 4.57
CA MET A 67 4.55 -5.22 4.49
C MET A 67 4.81 -5.84 5.89
N GLY A 68 5.61 -5.19 6.73
CA GLY A 68 5.80 -5.61 8.13
C GLY A 68 4.52 -5.59 8.97
N VAL A 69 3.61 -4.64 8.69
CA VAL A 69 2.31 -4.51 9.38
C VAL A 69 1.39 -5.69 9.06
N ILE A 70 1.38 -6.17 7.81
CA ILE A 70 0.50 -7.28 7.40
C ILE A 70 1.05 -8.66 7.81
N HIS A 71 2.37 -8.81 7.87
CA HIS A 71 3.02 -10.09 8.19
C HIS A 71 3.25 -10.29 9.68
N GLY A 72 2.98 -9.27 10.50
CA GLY A 72 3.13 -9.34 11.94
C GLY A 72 4.60 -9.40 12.35
N ALA A 73 5.25 -8.25 12.45
CA ALA A 73 6.25 -8.10 13.50
C ALA A 73 5.51 -8.22 14.85
N GLY A 74 5.43 -9.45 15.38
CA GLY A 74 5.14 -9.79 16.77
C GLY A 74 3.81 -9.28 17.32
N LYS A 75 2.79 -10.15 17.34
CA LYS A 75 2.04 -10.29 18.59
C LYS A 75 3.02 -10.91 19.59
N ASP A 76 3.66 -10.08 20.40
CA ASP A 76 4.10 -10.46 21.75
C ASP A 76 3.28 -9.62 22.74
#